data_AF-A0AA36DR73-F1
#
_entry.id   AF-A0AA36DR73-F1
#
_cell.length_a   1.000
_cell.length_b   1.000
_cell.length_c   1.000
_cell.angle_alpha   90.00
_cell.angle_beta   90.00
_cell.angle_gamma   90.00
#
_symmetry.space_group_name_H-M   'P 1'
#
loop_
_entity.id
_entity.type
_entity.pdbx_description
1 polymer ?
#
loop_
_entity_poly.entity_id
_entity_poly.type
_entity_poly.pdbx_seq_one_letter_code
_entity_poly.pdbx_strand_id
1 'polypeptide(L)'
;MRDVSQLEWDVLRIEGSPQEWSDRLALLQMRENECDRFRLELLYLRTQFCMFFALPHFLVATNVIFLDAWKAMVARERRDARGMELLTNQDIINFAIDDHLRSVTSISQATRGTHRDSKESTSKKVEEFETSLQDIVAILQEVEKTRPQLTSEGETPTHREEIIDAVANAVMSKVDAKLDEILDSIKRSQPTGESTGRESPDDDAKVEDELQLEEEALGEEIHNEEPNEDDEHLDEEIPFEEELEYVEEANSDDEAPLEQEERRQLEKERERHKR
;
A
#
# COMPACT_ATOMS: atom_id res chain seq x y z
N MET A 1 12.54 -2.60 -10.54
CA MET A 1 11.43 -1.69 -10.18
C MET A 1 10.16 -2.36 -10.66
N ARG A 2 9.18 -2.65 -9.79
CA ARG A 2 7.89 -3.19 -10.25
C ARG A 2 7.15 -2.10 -11.02
N ASP A 3 6.47 -2.48 -12.09
CA ASP A 3 5.71 -1.57 -12.94
C ASP A 3 4.34 -1.25 -12.31
N VAL A 4 3.83 -0.03 -12.51
CA VAL A 4 2.50 0.39 -12.07
C VAL A 4 1.43 -0.53 -12.65
N SER A 5 1.61 -0.98 -13.89
CA SER A 5 0.74 -1.96 -14.56
C SER A 5 0.64 -3.27 -13.78
N GLN A 6 1.72 -3.70 -13.11
CA GLN A 6 1.73 -4.93 -12.34
C GLN A 6 0.85 -4.83 -11.08
N LEU A 7 0.75 -3.63 -10.50
CA LEU A 7 -0.09 -3.38 -9.33
C LEU A 7 -1.58 -3.53 -9.67
N GLU A 8 -2.00 -3.02 -10.83
CA GLU A 8 -3.38 -3.15 -11.31
C GLU A 8 -3.78 -4.62 -11.50
N TRP A 9 -2.93 -5.40 -12.16
CA TRP A 9 -3.16 -6.83 -12.37
C TRP A 9 -3.22 -7.62 -11.05
N ASP A 10 -2.42 -7.22 -10.06
CA ASP A 10 -2.41 -7.89 -8.77
C ASP A 10 -3.68 -7.60 -7.96
N VAL A 11 -4.22 -6.37 -8.01
CA VAL A 11 -5.52 -6.04 -7.37
C VAL A 11 -6.64 -6.89 -7.97
N LEU A 12 -6.73 -6.95 -9.30
CA LEU A 12 -7.72 -7.79 -10.01
C LEU A 12 -7.57 -9.27 -9.66
N ARG A 13 -6.33 -9.75 -9.49
CA ARG A 13 -6.05 -11.14 -9.11
C ARG A 13 -6.49 -11.43 -7.68
N ILE A 14 -6.28 -10.50 -6.74
CA ILE A 14 -6.70 -10.65 -5.34
C ILE A 14 -8.23 -10.69 -5.25
N GLU A 15 -8.93 -9.86 -6.02
CA GLU A 15 -10.40 -9.86 -6.07
C GLU A 15 -10.97 -11.20 -6.55
N GLY A 16 -10.39 -11.76 -7.61
CA GLY A 16 -10.77 -13.07 -8.15
C GLY A 16 -10.23 -14.28 -7.38
N SER A 17 -9.44 -14.06 -6.33
CA SER A 17 -8.80 -15.15 -5.57
C SER A 17 -9.83 -15.93 -4.73
N PRO A 18 -9.76 -17.27 -4.69
CA PRO A 18 -10.60 -18.10 -3.83
C PRO A 18 -10.19 -18.09 -2.35
N GLN A 19 -9.16 -17.32 -1.97
CA GLN A 19 -8.65 -17.23 -0.60
C GLN A 19 -9.70 -16.73 0.40
N GLU A 20 -9.43 -17.00 1.68
CA GLU A 20 -10.24 -16.47 2.78
C GLU A 20 -10.32 -14.93 2.69
N TRP A 21 -11.46 -14.37 3.08
CA TRP A 21 -11.71 -12.94 2.97
C TRP A 21 -10.73 -12.12 3.82
N SER A 22 -10.30 -12.64 4.97
CA SER A 22 -9.32 -12.03 5.87
C SER A 22 -7.96 -11.89 5.19
N ASP A 23 -7.50 -12.95 4.54
CA ASP A 23 -6.25 -12.97 3.78
C ASP A 23 -6.31 -12.01 2.59
N ARG A 24 -7.43 -12.00 1.86
CA ARG A 24 -7.65 -11.04 0.76
C ARG A 24 -7.61 -9.61 1.26
N LEU A 25 -8.20 -9.32 2.41
CA LEU A 25 -8.19 -7.99 3.02
C LEU A 25 -6.75 -7.57 3.38
N ALA A 26 -5.98 -8.46 3.99
CA ALA A 26 -4.58 -8.20 4.32
C ALA A 26 -3.75 -7.94 3.06
N LEU A 27 -3.96 -8.73 2.00
CA LEU A 27 -3.29 -8.52 0.71
C LEU A 27 -3.66 -7.18 0.07
N LEU A 28 -4.94 -6.79 0.10
CA LEU A 28 -5.38 -5.47 -0.37
C LEU A 28 -4.72 -4.34 0.43
N GLN A 29 -4.65 -4.46 1.76
CA GLN A 29 -3.98 -3.47 2.62
C GLN A 29 -2.47 -3.37 2.30
N MET A 30 -1.79 -4.49 2.05
CA MET A 30 -0.39 -4.46 1.61
C MET A 30 -0.24 -3.74 0.26
N ARG A 31 -1.18 -3.93 -0.67
CA ARG A 31 -1.16 -3.23 -1.97
C ARG A 31 -1.46 -1.74 -1.84
N GLU A 32 -2.32 -1.33 -0.91
CA GLU A 32 -2.51 0.10 -0.59
C GLU A 32 -1.21 0.75 -0.09
N ASN A 33 -0.50 0.09 0.82
CA ASN A 33 0.79 0.56 1.32
C ASN A 33 1.83 0.66 0.18
N GLU A 34 1.83 -0.29 -0.76
CA GLU A 34 2.69 -0.21 -1.95
C GLU A 34 2.33 0.97 -2.87
N CYS A 35 1.04 1.24 -3.10
CA CYS A 35 0.58 2.43 -3.83
C CYS A 35 1.10 3.73 -3.18
N ASP A 36 0.98 3.84 -1.86
CA ASP A 36 1.44 5.02 -1.12
C ASP A 36 2.96 5.19 -1.21
N ARG A 37 3.70 4.08 -1.12
CA ARG A 37 5.16 4.09 -1.35
C ARG A 37 5.51 4.59 -2.76
N PHE A 38 4.88 4.04 -3.80
CA PHE A 38 5.12 4.47 -5.18
C PHE A 38 4.78 5.95 -5.40
N ARG A 39 3.70 6.42 -4.79
CA ARG A 39 3.33 7.84 -4.82
C ARG A 39 4.40 8.72 -4.20
N LEU A 40 4.95 8.33 -3.04
CA LEU A 40 6.05 9.06 -2.40
C LEU A 40 7.32 9.06 -3.24
N GLU A 41 7.68 7.93 -3.85
CA GLU A 41 8.83 7.83 -4.76
C GLU A 41 8.68 8.79 -5.96
N LEU A 42 7.50 8.85 -6.58
CA LEU A 42 7.22 9.76 -7.69
C LEU A 42 7.28 11.23 -7.28
N LEU A 43 6.76 11.58 -6.11
CA LEU A 43 6.84 12.94 -5.57
C LEU A 43 8.27 13.34 -5.23
N TYR A 44 9.06 12.40 -4.68
CA TYR A 44 10.48 12.60 -4.44
C TYR A 44 11.22 12.84 -5.77
N LEU A 45 11.00 12.01 -6.78
CA LEU A 45 11.58 12.19 -8.12
C LEU A 45 11.22 13.56 -8.71
N ARG A 46 9.95 13.98 -8.62
CA ARG A 46 9.51 15.31 -9.07
C ARG A 46 10.31 16.42 -8.40
N THR A 47 10.51 16.31 -7.08
CA THR A 47 11.27 17.28 -6.29
C THR A 47 12.73 17.33 -6.73
N GLN A 48 13.36 16.16 -6.90
CA GLN A 48 14.74 16.05 -7.40
C GLN A 48 14.90 16.67 -8.79
N PHE A 49 13.98 16.38 -9.71
CA PHE A 49 14.01 16.98 -11.05
C PHE A 49 13.81 18.49 -11.01
N CYS A 50 12.88 19.00 -10.19
CA CYS A 50 12.69 20.44 -10.04
C CYS A 50 13.98 21.12 -9.55
N MET A 51 14.66 20.54 -8.56
CA MET A 51 15.96 21.06 -8.09
C MET A 51 17.03 20.98 -9.19
N PHE A 52 17.12 19.86 -9.90
CA PHE A 52 18.08 19.66 -10.99
C PHE A 52 17.88 20.67 -12.13
N PHE A 53 16.62 20.99 -12.49
CA PHE A 53 16.31 21.98 -13.52
C PHE A 53 16.42 23.43 -13.02
N ALA A 54 16.32 23.68 -11.71
CA ALA A 54 16.56 25.00 -11.13
C ALA A 54 18.05 25.36 -11.02
N LEU A 55 18.91 24.36 -10.78
CA LEU A 55 20.35 24.56 -10.56
C LEU A 55 21.04 25.35 -11.70
N PRO A 56 20.80 25.08 -12.99
CA PRO A 56 21.41 25.87 -14.07
C PRO A 56 21.03 27.35 -14.03
N HIS A 57 19.78 27.68 -13.68
CA HIS A 57 19.35 29.07 -13.55
C HIS A 57 20.09 29.77 -12.39
N PHE A 58 20.31 29.05 -11.28
CA PHE A 58 21.10 29.55 -10.17
C PHE A 58 22.57 29.78 -10.54
N LEU A 59 23.20 28.84 -11.27
CA LEU A 59 24.58 28.99 -11.74
C LEU A 59 24.75 30.14 -12.74
N VAL A 60 23.73 30.40 -13.57
CA VAL A 60 23.72 31.57 -14.46
C VAL A 60 23.59 32.86 -13.65
N ALA A 61 22.69 32.90 -12.66
CA ALA A 61 22.49 34.09 -11.82
C ALA A 61 23.73 34.46 -10.99
N THR A 62 24.49 33.45 -10.55
CA THR A 62 25.76 33.61 -9.81
C THR A 62 26.98 33.82 -10.71
N ASN A 63 26.77 33.94 -12.03
CA ASN A 63 27.83 34.08 -13.05
C ASN A 63 28.88 32.96 -13.05
N VAL A 64 28.57 31.78 -12.54
CA VAL A 64 29.43 30.59 -12.62
C VAL A 64 29.43 30.02 -14.04
N ILE A 65 28.28 30.06 -14.72
CA ILE A 65 28.13 29.65 -16.12
C ILE A 65 27.47 30.74 -16.96
N PHE A 66 27.85 30.86 -18.23
CA PHE A 66 27.18 31.76 -19.16
C PHE A 66 25.88 31.12 -19.70
N LEU A 67 24.84 31.93 -19.86
CA LEU A 67 23.54 31.48 -20.36
C LEU A 67 23.63 30.80 -21.74
N ASP A 68 24.47 31.32 -22.64
CA ASP A 68 24.63 30.77 -23.98
C ASP A 68 25.34 29.40 -23.96
N ALA A 69 26.30 29.22 -23.05
CA ALA A 69 26.97 27.93 -22.85
C ALA A 69 25.98 26.88 -22.32
N TRP A 70 25.12 27.27 -21.37
CA TRP A 70 24.05 26.40 -20.88
C TRP A 70 23.06 26.01 -21.99
N LYS A 71 22.58 26.98 -22.77
CA LYS A 71 21.68 26.72 -23.91
C LYS A 71 22.31 25.75 -24.92
N ALA A 72 23.60 25.92 -25.24
CA ALA A 72 24.32 25.00 -26.11
C ALA A 72 24.43 23.59 -25.51
N MET A 73 24.64 23.47 -24.19
CA MET A 73 24.71 22.18 -23.48
C MET A 73 23.38 21.43 -23.43
N VAL A 74 22.25 22.14 -23.39
CA VAL A 74 20.89 21.56 -23.37
C VAL A 74 20.41 21.21 -24.78
N ALA A 75 20.79 22.01 -25.78
CA ALA A 75 20.45 21.77 -27.19
C ALA A 75 21.17 20.55 -27.78
N ARG A 76 22.23 20.06 -27.13
CA ARG A 76 22.96 18.87 -27.57
C ARG A 76 22.15 17.61 -27.24
N GLU A 77 21.89 16.81 -28.27
CA GLU A 77 21.31 15.47 -28.11
C GLU A 77 22.19 14.64 -27.18
N ARG A 78 21.61 14.15 -26.09
CA ARG A 78 22.29 13.28 -25.13
C ARG A 78 21.73 11.88 -25.26
N ARG A 79 22.63 10.91 -25.33
CA ARG A 79 22.28 9.50 -25.37
C ARG A 79 22.90 8.77 -24.18
N ASP A 80 22.19 7.81 -23.64
CA ASP A 80 22.71 6.93 -22.59
C ASP A 80 23.71 5.91 -23.17
N ALA A 81 24.26 5.05 -22.30
CA ALA A 81 25.19 3.99 -22.70
C ALA A 81 24.58 2.97 -23.67
N ARG A 82 23.24 2.95 -23.81
CA ARG A 82 22.48 2.06 -24.71
C ARG A 82 22.08 2.77 -26.00
N GLY A 83 22.47 4.03 -26.18
CA GLY A 83 22.14 4.84 -27.36
C GLY A 83 20.74 5.44 -27.36
N MET A 84 20.00 5.33 -26.25
CA MET A 84 18.67 5.90 -26.07
C MET A 84 18.78 7.39 -25.73
N GLU A 85 17.91 8.19 -26.33
CA GLU A 85 17.87 9.62 -26.07
C GLU A 85 17.47 9.88 -24.61
N LEU A 86 18.30 10.65 -23.90
CA LEU A 86 18.02 11.08 -22.54
C LEU A 86 16.97 12.18 -22.59
N LEU A 87 15.87 11.96 -21.90
CA LEU A 87 14.84 12.98 -21.68
C LEU A 87 15.43 14.15 -20.91
N THR A 88 15.67 15.27 -21.59
CA THR A 88 16.15 16.53 -21.01
C THR A 88 15.03 17.56 -20.89
N ASN A 89 13.87 17.31 -21.48
CA ASN A 89 12.74 18.22 -21.44
C ASN A 89 11.95 18.05 -20.13
N GLN A 90 12.00 19.07 -19.28
CA GLN A 90 11.32 19.13 -17.99
C GLN A 90 9.80 18.92 -18.12
N ASP A 91 9.16 19.47 -19.14
CA ASP A 91 7.70 19.37 -19.33
C ASP A 91 7.28 17.93 -19.62
N ILE A 92 8.08 17.20 -20.41
CA ILE A 92 7.80 15.80 -20.73
C ILE A 92 7.97 14.91 -19.49
N ILE A 93 9.02 15.15 -18.70
CA ILE A 93 9.25 14.41 -17.44
C ILE A 93 8.12 14.69 -16.45
N ASN A 94 7.74 15.96 -16.26
CA ASN A 94 6.64 16.33 -15.37
C ASN A 94 5.32 15.71 -15.83
N PHE A 95 5.03 15.73 -17.13
CA PHE A 95 3.85 15.08 -17.68
C PHE A 95 3.83 13.57 -17.39
N ALA A 96 4.95 12.87 -17.59
CA ALA A 96 5.05 11.45 -17.30
C ALA A 96 4.86 11.15 -15.80
N ILE A 97 5.46 11.97 -14.92
CA ILE A 97 5.27 11.83 -13.47
C ILE A 97 3.81 12.07 -13.09
N ASP A 98 3.17 13.11 -13.61
CA ASP A 98 1.76 13.41 -13.35
C ASP A 98 0.84 12.29 -13.84
N ASP A 99 1.13 11.70 -15.01
CA ASP A 99 0.40 10.55 -15.55
C ASP A 99 0.53 9.32 -14.63
N HIS A 100 1.75 8.98 -14.21
CA HIS A 100 1.97 7.88 -13.26
C HIS A 100 1.31 8.15 -11.91
N LEU A 101 1.35 9.38 -11.39
CA LEU A 101 0.66 9.75 -10.15
C LEU A 101 -0.86 9.59 -10.27
N ARG A 102 -1.45 9.94 -11.42
CA ARG A 102 -2.87 9.71 -11.70
C ARG A 102 -3.20 8.23 -11.73
N SER A 103 -2.38 7.42 -12.42
CA SER A 103 -2.56 5.97 -12.49
C SER A 103 -2.51 5.33 -11.10
N VAL A 104 -1.46 5.62 -10.31
CA VAL A 104 -1.33 5.12 -8.93
C VAL A 104 -2.51 5.57 -8.06
N THR A 105 -2.99 6.81 -8.22
CA THR A 105 -4.16 7.31 -7.50
C THR A 105 -5.43 6.54 -7.89
N SER A 106 -5.61 6.26 -9.18
CA SER A 106 -6.75 5.48 -9.68
C SER A 106 -6.73 4.05 -9.13
N ILE A 107 -5.56 3.40 -9.13
CA ILE A 107 -5.39 2.05 -8.57
C ILE A 107 -5.68 2.06 -7.07
N SER A 108 -5.11 3.01 -6.31
CA SER A 108 -5.38 3.17 -4.88
C SER A 108 -6.88 3.35 -4.58
N GLN A 109 -7.60 4.13 -5.39
CA GLN A 109 -9.05 4.30 -5.25
C GLN A 109 -9.82 3.00 -5.55
N ALA A 110 -9.42 2.26 -6.58
CA ALA A 110 -10.02 0.96 -6.90
C ALA A 110 -9.81 -0.03 -5.74
N THR A 111 -8.58 -0.15 -5.22
CA THR A 111 -8.25 -1.01 -4.07
C THR A 111 -9.07 -0.65 -2.83
N ARG A 112 -9.20 0.65 -2.52
CA ARG A 112 -10.03 1.11 -1.38
C ARG A 112 -11.52 0.83 -1.60
N GLY A 113 -11.98 0.95 -2.83
CA GLY A 113 -13.35 0.58 -3.22
C GLY A 113 -13.61 -0.89 -2.93
N THR A 114 -12.73 -1.77 -3.38
CA THR A 114 -12.91 -3.22 -3.19
C THR A 114 -12.69 -3.67 -1.77
N HIS A 115 -11.78 -3.02 -1.04
CA HIS A 115 -11.65 -3.17 0.42
C HIS A 115 -12.96 -2.79 1.15
N ARG A 116 -13.58 -1.66 0.77
CA ARG A 116 -14.85 -1.21 1.35
C ARG A 116 -15.99 -2.18 1.02
N ASP A 117 -16.13 -2.59 -0.23
CA ASP A 117 -17.18 -3.50 -0.68
C ASP A 117 -17.06 -4.86 0.00
N SER A 118 -15.84 -5.37 0.16
CA SER A 118 -15.55 -6.60 0.90
C SER A 118 -16.00 -6.48 2.37
N LYS A 119 -15.63 -5.38 3.05
CA LYS A 119 -16.01 -5.12 4.44
C LYS A 119 -17.52 -4.91 4.63
N GLU A 120 -18.18 -4.26 3.68
CA GLU A 120 -19.64 -4.06 3.73
C GLU A 120 -20.38 -5.38 3.48
N SER A 121 -19.89 -6.22 2.56
CA SER A 121 -20.45 -7.55 2.32
C SER A 121 -20.35 -8.45 3.56
N THR A 122 -19.24 -8.43 4.29
CA THR A 122 -19.10 -9.20 5.52
C THR A 122 -19.98 -8.67 6.64
N SER A 123 -20.06 -7.34 6.83
CA SER A 123 -20.97 -6.73 7.80
C SER A 123 -22.42 -7.14 7.57
N LYS A 124 -22.91 -7.07 6.32
CA LYS A 124 -24.28 -7.50 5.97
C LYS A 124 -24.52 -8.98 6.29
N LYS A 125 -23.56 -9.85 5.96
CA LYS A 125 -23.67 -11.29 6.27
C LYS A 125 -23.73 -11.56 7.78
N VAL A 126 -22.98 -10.80 8.57
CA VAL A 126 -23.03 -10.91 10.04
C VAL A 126 -24.38 -10.43 10.58
N GLU A 127 -24.90 -9.31 10.10
CA GLU A 127 -26.22 -8.79 10.48
C GLU A 127 -27.35 -9.76 10.12
N GLU A 128 -27.32 -10.35 8.92
CA GLU A 128 -28.28 -11.38 8.50
C GLU A 128 -28.23 -12.61 9.41
N PHE A 129 -27.03 -13.04 9.79
CA PHE A 129 -26.83 -14.17 10.69
C PHE A 129 -27.31 -13.86 12.12
N GLU A 130 -27.01 -12.68 12.65
CA GLU A 130 -27.48 -12.23 13.96
C GLU A 130 -29.02 -12.15 14.01
N THR A 131 -29.63 -11.63 12.95
CA THR A 131 -31.10 -11.58 12.83
C THR A 131 -31.69 -12.99 12.83
N SER A 132 -31.07 -13.93 12.11
CA SER A 132 -31.50 -15.33 12.09
C SER A 132 -31.35 -16.01 13.47
N LEU A 133 -30.28 -15.72 14.21
CA LEU A 133 -30.12 -16.19 15.58
C LEU A 133 -31.19 -15.63 16.52
N GLN A 134 -31.53 -14.34 16.39
CA GLN A 134 -32.60 -13.71 17.17
C GLN A 134 -33.95 -14.37 16.88
N ASP A 135 -34.25 -14.71 15.62
CA ASP A 135 -35.46 -15.44 15.25
C ASP A 135 -35.52 -16.82 15.91
N ILE A 136 -34.41 -17.56 15.91
CA ILE A 136 -34.32 -18.87 16.58
C ILE A 136 -34.55 -18.71 18.09
N VAL A 137 -33.92 -17.71 18.73
CA VAL A 137 -34.12 -17.43 20.16
C VAL A 137 -35.58 -17.06 20.45
N ALA A 138 -36.22 -16.26 19.60
CA ALA A 138 -37.63 -15.90 19.74
C ALA A 138 -38.54 -17.14 19.65
N ILE A 139 -38.27 -18.05 18.69
CA ILE A 139 -38.99 -19.33 18.59
C ILE A 139 -38.81 -20.13 19.89
N LEU A 140 -37.58 -20.27 20.40
CA LEU A 140 -37.31 -21.00 21.64
C LEU A 140 -38.02 -20.38 22.86
N GLN A 141 -38.10 -19.05 22.94
CA GLN A 141 -38.84 -18.37 24.00
C GLN A 141 -40.35 -18.57 23.90
N GLU A 142 -40.91 -18.58 22.68
CA GLU A 142 -42.33 -18.89 22.43
C GLU A 142 -42.65 -20.32 22.94
N VAL A 143 -41.73 -21.25 22.70
CA VAL A 143 -41.83 -22.65 23.15
C VAL A 143 -41.77 -22.75 24.67
N GLU A 144 -40.87 -22.01 25.30
CA GLU A 144 -40.78 -21.97 26.75
C GLU A 144 -42.05 -21.39 27.39
N LYS A 145 -42.70 -20.40 26.76
CA LYS A 145 -43.97 -19.81 27.22
C LYS A 145 -45.17 -20.74 27.06
N THR A 146 -45.18 -21.60 26.05
CA THR A 146 -46.27 -22.57 25.81
C THR A 146 -46.14 -23.82 26.70
N ARG A 147 -44.95 -24.10 27.22
CA ARG A 147 -44.66 -25.21 28.17
C ARG A 147 -45.52 -25.23 29.44
N PRO A 148 -45.75 -24.12 30.19
CA PRO A 148 -46.59 -24.14 31.39
C PRO A 148 -48.07 -24.36 31.12
N GLN A 149 -48.60 -23.96 29.94
CA GLN A 149 -50.02 -24.19 29.59
C GLN A 149 -50.36 -25.69 29.48
N LEU A 150 -49.39 -26.50 29.04
CA LEU A 150 -49.47 -27.97 28.99
C LEU A 150 -49.39 -28.65 30.37
N THR A 151 -49.24 -27.89 31.45
CA THR A 151 -49.12 -28.44 32.81
C THR A 151 -50.31 -28.17 33.72
N SER A 152 -51.30 -27.39 33.28
CA SER A 152 -52.29 -26.81 34.21
C SER A 152 -53.70 -27.41 34.25
N GLU A 153 -54.13 -28.30 33.36
CA GLU A 153 -55.50 -28.85 33.45
C GLU A 153 -55.58 -30.34 33.11
N GLY A 154 -56.01 -31.15 34.08
CA GLY A 154 -56.95 -32.29 33.98
C GLY A 154 -56.87 -33.35 32.87
N GLU A 155 -55.92 -33.33 31.95
CA GLU A 155 -55.84 -34.25 30.80
C GLU A 155 -55.09 -35.54 31.14
N THR A 156 -55.56 -36.65 30.56
CA THR A 156 -54.98 -37.97 30.74
C THR A 156 -53.51 -37.98 30.32
N PRO A 157 -52.61 -38.63 31.08
CA PRO A 157 -51.16 -38.56 30.86
C PRO A 157 -50.71 -38.90 29.44
N THR A 158 -51.43 -39.80 28.76
CA THR A 158 -51.17 -40.21 27.38
C THR A 158 -51.39 -39.09 26.35
N HIS A 159 -52.43 -38.27 26.51
CA HIS A 159 -52.72 -37.21 25.55
C HIS A 159 -51.78 -36.01 25.73
N ARG A 160 -51.34 -35.81 26.96
CA ARG A 160 -50.35 -34.80 27.33
C ARG A 160 -48.97 -35.07 26.72
N GLU A 161 -48.52 -36.33 26.72
CA GLU A 161 -47.28 -36.73 26.05
C GLU A 161 -47.37 -36.56 24.53
N GLU A 162 -48.50 -36.92 23.91
CA GLU A 162 -48.71 -36.70 22.47
C GLU A 162 -48.67 -35.22 22.07
N ILE A 163 -49.25 -34.33 22.87
CA ILE A 163 -49.22 -32.88 22.58
C ILE A 163 -47.82 -32.31 22.80
N ILE A 164 -47.11 -32.74 23.85
CA ILE A 164 -45.72 -32.32 24.08
C ILE A 164 -44.82 -32.78 22.93
N ASP A 165 -44.97 -34.02 22.46
CA ASP A 165 -44.20 -34.55 21.33
C ASP A 165 -44.59 -33.87 20.01
N ALA A 166 -45.86 -33.56 19.79
CA ALA A 166 -46.30 -32.83 18.60
C ALA A 166 -45.77 -31.39 18.56
N VAL A 167 -45.76 -30.70 19.70
CA VAL A 167 -45.19 -29.36 19.83
C VAL A 167 -43.67 -29.40 19.70
N ALA A 168 -43.00 -30.35 20.37
CA ALA A 168 -41.55 -30.52 20.26
C ALA A 168 -41.13 -30.84 18.82
N ASN A 169 -41.85 -31.72 18.11
CA ASN A 169 -41.58 -32.03 16.71
C ASN A 169 -41.84 -30.85 15.77
N ALA A 170 -42.94 -30.10 15.97
CA ALA A 170 -43.23 -28.91 15.16
C ALA A 170 -42.19 -27.80 15.37
N VAL A 171 -41.63 -27.71 16.57
CA VAL A 171 -40.60 -26.74 16.94
C VAL A 171 -39.24 -27.16 16.41
N MET A 172 -38.83 -28.40 16.64
CA MET A 172 -37.59 -28.96 16.11
C MET A 172 -37.59 -28.87 14.58
N SER A 173 -38.71 -29.18 13.92
CA SER A 173 -38.84 -29.00 12.48
C SER A 173 -38.68 -27.55 12.01
N LYS A 174 -39.14 -26.56 12.79
CA LYS A 174 -38.91 -25.13 12.48
C LYS A 174 -37.46 -24.71 12.70
N VAL A 175 -36.82 -25.22 13.76
CA VAL A 175 -35.40 -24.97 14.04
C VAL A 175 -34.54 -25.61 12.96
N ASP A 176 -34.80 -26.86 12.58
CA ASP A 176 -34.08 -27.58 11.53
C ASP A 176 -34.24 -26.88 10.17
N ALA A 177 -35.46 -26.44 9.81
CA ALA A 177 -35.68 -25.70 8.57
C ALA A 177 -34.93 -24.36 8.53
N LYS A 178 -34.83 -23.66 9.66
CA LYS A 178 -34.04 -22.42 9.78
C LYS A 178 -32.54 -22.69 9.79
N LEU A 179 -32.11 -23.79 10.40
CA LEU A 179 -30.71 -24.20 10.41
C LEU A 179 -30.25 -24.57 9.00
N ASP A 180 -31.08 -25.30 8.24
CA ASP A 180 -30.83 -25.64 6.84
C ASP A 180 -30.76 -24.39 5.96
N GLU A 181 -31.65 -23.41 6.17
CA GLU A 181 -31.59 -22.12 5.47
C GLU A 181 -30.28 -21.37 5.72
N ILE A 182 -29.80 -21.37 6.97
CA ILE A 182 -28.50 -20.77 7.35
C ILE A 182 -27.35 -21.54 6.70
N LEU A 183 -27.38 -22.87 6.76
CA LEU A 183 -26.32 -23.73 6.22
C LEU A 183 -26.22 -23.61 4.70
N ASP A 184 -27.36 -23.49 4.01
CA ASP A 184 -27.43 -23.22 2.59
C ASP A 184 -26.98 -21.80 2.24
N SER A 185 -27.29 -20.81 3.08
CA SER A 185 -26.78 -19.45 2.92
C SER A 185 -25.25 -19.42 3.05
N ILE A 186 -24.67 -20.13 4.02
CA ILE A 186 -23.22 -20.28 4.21
C ILE A 186 -22.58 -21.01 3.01
N LYS A 187 -23.18 -22.11 2.54
CA LYS A 187 -22.70 -22.86 1.37
C LYS A 187 -22.75 -22.05 0.08
N ARG A 188 -23.82 -21.27 -0.14
CA ARG A 188 -23.92 -20.34 -1.29
C ARG A 188 -22.97 -19.14 -1.17
N SER A 189 -22.56 -18.81 0.05
CA SER A 189 -21.64 -17.70 0.34
C SER A 189 -20.17 -18.07 0.21
N GLN A 190 -19.83 -19.37 0.24
CA GLN A 190 -18.49 -19.82 -0.13
C GLN A 190 -18.37 -19.75 -1.66
N PRO A 191 -17.28 -19.18 -2.20
CA PRO A 191 -17.01 -19.28 -3.62
C PRO A 191 -16.79 -20.77 -3.91
N THR A 192 -17.78 -21.42 -4.49
CA THR A 192 -17.58 -22.72 -5.15
C THR A 192 -16.50 -22.48 -6.19
N GLY A 193 -15.30 -23.00 -5.92
CA GLY A 193 -14.22 -23.11 -6.88
C GLY A 193 -14.59 -24.08 -7.99
N GLU A 194 -15.68 -23.80 -8.72
CA GLU A 194 -15.87 -24.30 -10.07
C GLU A 194 -14.82 -23.62 -10.93
N SER A 195 -13.63 -24.23 -10.86
CA SER A 195 -12.66 -24.30 -11.92
C SER A 195 -13.40 -24.51 -13.25
N THR A 196 -13.78 -23.41 -13.90
CA THR A 196 -13.95 -23.41 -15.34
C THR A 196 -12.60 -23.82 -15.90
N GLY A 197 -12.52 -25.08 -16.33
CA GLY A 197 -11.39 -25.63 -17.05
C GLY A 197 -11.11 -24.76 -18.27
N ARG A 198 -10.18 -23.84 -18.11
CA ARG A 198 -9.39 -23.32 -19.22
C ARG A 198 -8.14 -24.17 -19.22
N GLU A 199 -8.12 -25.11 -20.15
CA GLU A 199 -6.89 -25.75 -20.61
C GLU A 199 -5.88 -24.64 -20.93
N SER A 200 -4.90 -24.45 -20.05
CA SER A 200 -3.65 -23.80 -20.42
C SER A 200 -2.81 -24.81 -21.18
N PRO A 201 -2.27 -24.46 -22.35
CA PRO A 201 -1.34 -25.32 -23.06
C PRO A 201 -0.01 -25.36 -22.31
N ASP A 202 0.61 -26.53 -22.36
CA ASP A 202 1.94 -26.86 -21.85
C ASP A 202 2.95 -25.73 -22.08
N ASP A 203 3.60 -25.27 -21.02
CA ASP A 203 4.90 -24.62 -21.14
C ASP A 203 5.85 -25.20 -20.08
N ASP A 204 6.60 -26.19 -20.53
CA ASP A 204 7.75 -26.78 -19.86
C ASP A 204 8.80 -25.71 -19.59
N ALA A 205 8.94 -25.29 -18.34
CA ALA A 205 10.14 -24.61 -17.86
C ALA A 205 10.58 -25.21 -16.53
N LYS A 206 11.47 -26.19 -16.63
CA LYS A 206 12.34 -26.63 -15.54
C LYS A 206 13.14 -25.45 -15.01
N VAL A 207 13.00 -25.12 -13.73
CA VAL A 207 14.07 -24.46 -12.96
C VAL A 207 14.12 -25.13 -11.60
N GLU A 208 15.22 -25.86 -11.40
CA GLU A 208 15.63 -26.50 -10.16
C GLU A 208 16.05 -25.45 -9.11
N ASP A 209 15.83 -25.81 -7.85
CA ASP A 209 16.64 -25.57 -6.65
C ASP A 209 17.46 -24.27 -6.54
N GLU A 210 17.11 -23.43 -5.56
CA GLU A 210 17.84 -23.31 -4.28
C GLU A 210 17.24 -22.14 -3.48
N LEU A 211 16.41 -22.45 -2.47
CA LEU A 211 16.08 -21.52 -1.40
C LEU A 211 17.08 -21.74 -0.27
N GLN A 212 18.15 -20.93 -0.24
CA GLN A 212 18.91 -20.72 0.98
C GLN A 212 18.21 -19.64 1.80
N LEU A 213 17.52 -20.11 2.84
CA LEU A 213 17.07 -19.33 3.98
C LEU A 213 18.31 -18.88 4.77
N GLU A 214 18.62 -17.59 4.73
CA GLU A 214 19.35 -16.94 5.83
C GLU A 214 18.35 -16.12 6.64
N GLU A 215 18.02 -16.72 7.77
CA GLU A 215 17.35 -16.20 8.93
C GLU A 215 18.34 -15.28 9.68
N GLU A 216 18.11 -13.97 9.69
CA GLU A 216 18.71 -13.11 10.70
C GLU A 216 17.63 -12.23 11.33
N ALA A 217 17.22 -12.67 12.51
CA ALA A 217 16.45 -11.93 13.48
C ALA A 217 17.40 -11.16 14.38
N LEU A 218 17.14 -9.85 14.57
CA LEU A 218 17.50 -9.01 15.72
C LEU A 218 16.93 -7.62 15.38
N GLY A 219 15.96 -7.05 16.07
CA GLY A 219 15.77 -7.03 17.52
C GLY A 219 16.09 -5.62 18.00
N GLU A 220 15.15 -4.69 17.84
CA GLU A 220 15.23 -3.40 18.54
C GLU A 220 13.90 -3.13 19.27
N GLU A 221 14.04 -3.00 20.58
CA GLU A 221 13.02 -2.70 21.57
C GLU A 221 12.37 -1.34 21.32
N ILE A 222 11.04 -1.35 21.26
CA ILE A 222 10.22 -0.14 21.32
C ILE A 222 10.15 0.27 22.80
N HIS A 223 10.91 1.30 23.18
CA HIS A 223 10.73 1.97 24.47
C HIS A 223 9.51 2.89 24.38
N ASN A 224 8.44 2.50 25.08
CA ASN A 224 7.30 3.35 25.41
C ASN A 224 7.66 4.23 26.62
N GLU A 225 7.74 5.53 26.43
CA GLU A 225 7.59 6.51 27.52
C GLU A 225 6.71 7.68 27.04
N GLU A 226 5.45 7.65 27.46
CA GLU A 226 4.65 8.83 27.83
C GLU A 226 4.30 8.65 29.32
N PRO A 227 3.90 9.67 30.10
CA PRO A 227 3.55 11.05 29.74
C PRO A 227 4.16 12.13 30.66
N ASN A 228 3.94 13.41 30.37
CA ASN A 228 3.41 14.34 31.39
C ASN A 228 2.89 15.64 30.75
N GLU A 229 1.64 15.94 31.09
CA GLU A 229 0.99 17.23 30.93
C GLU A 229 1.42 18.19 32.06
N ASP A 230 1.21 19.48 31.80
CA ASP A 230 1.26 20.64 32.70
C ASP A 230 2.64 21.15 33.13
N ASP A 231 3.10 22.25 32.49
CA ASP A 231 3.37 23.47 33.27
C ASP A 231 3.34 24.76 32.43
N GLU A 232 3.00 25.82 33.14
CA GLU A 232 2.55 27.13 32.71
C GLU A 232 3.61 28.02 32.04
N HIS A 233 3.12 29.00 31.25
CA HIS A 233 3.66 30.32 30.96
C HIS A 233 5.17 30.58 31.09
N LEU A 234 5.79 31.05 29.99
CA LEU A 234 6.66 32.24 29.99
C LEU A 234 6.83 32.75 28.55
N ASP A 235 6.35 33.97 28.31
CA ASP A 235 6.74 34.81 27.17
C ASP A 235 8.22 35.20 27.36
N GLU A 236 9.13 34.61 26.59
CA GLU A 236 10.48 35.15 26.43
C GLU A 236 10.79 35.31 24.93
N GLU A 237 10.88 36.58 24.53
CA GLU A 237 11.44 37.06 23.28
C GLU A 237 12.86 36.47 23.11
N ILE A 238 13.05 35.60 22.13
CA ILE A 238 14.38 35.11 21.75
C ILE A 238 15.05 36.19 20.88
N PRO A 239 16.16 36.81 21.32
CA PRO A 239 16.96 37.64 20.44
C PRO A 239 17.77 36.73 19.51
N PHE A 240 17.68 37.00 18.21
CA PHE A 240 18.60 36.47 17.20
C PHE A 240 20.02 36.99 17.52
N GLU A 241 20.88 36.14 18.07
CA GLU A 241 22.32 36.32 18.01
C GLU A 241 22.91 35.43 16.91
N GLU A 242 23.50 36.12 15.94
CA GLU A 242 24.16 35.63 14.75
C GLU A 242 25.60 35.25 15.15
N GLU A 243 25.84 33.97 15.45
CA GLU A 243 27.20 33.45 15.62
C GLU A 243 27.67 32.82 14.29
N LEU A 244 28.33 33.65 13.48
CA LEU A 244 29.15 33.22 12.36
C LEU A 244 30.44 32.59 12.90
N GLU A 245 30.43 31.27 13.08
CA GLU A 245 31.67 30.51 13.32
C GLU A 245 32.47 30.44 12.01
N TYR A 246 33.63 31.10 12.01
CA TYR A 246 34.61 31.06 10.94
C TYR A 246 35.13 29.63 10.78
N VAL A 247 34.87 29.03 9.61
CA VAL A 247 35.59 27.84 9.15
C VAL A 247 37.03 28.28 8.85
N GLU A 248 37.97 27.93 9.73
CA GLU A 248 39.39 27.91 9.37
C GLU A 248 39.60 26.81 8.33
N GLU A 249 39.80 27.23 7.07
CA GLU A 249 40.30 26.38 5.99
C GLU A 249 41.65 25.79 6.40
N ALA A 250 41.64 24.49 6.71
CA ALA A 250 42.85 23.68 6.69
C ALA A 250 43.35 23.63 5.23
N ASN A 251 44.42 24.36 4.95
CA ASN A 251 45.26 24.16 3.77
C ASN A 251 45.84 22.73 3.81
N SER A 252 45.14 21.78 3.21
CA SER A 252 45.72 20.50 2.82
C SER A 252 46.33 20.65 1.43
N ASP A 253 47.63 20.89 1.39
CA ASP A 253 48.53 20.82 0.22
C ASP A 253 48.61 19.37 -0.33
N ASP A 254 47.48 18.81 -0.75
CA ASP A 254 47.44 17.56 -1.53
C ASP A 254 46.62 17.80 -2.80
N GLU A 255 47.09 18.75 -3.62
CA GLU A 255 46.63 18.94 -4.99
C GLU A 255 47.10 17.73 -5.83
N ALA A 256 46.15 16.99 -6.42
CA ALA A 256 46.42 15.76 -7.13
C ALA A 256 47.46 15.97 -8.26
N PRO A 257 48.45 15.07 -8.44
CA PRO A 257 49.57 15.27 -9.37
C PRO A 257 49.18 15.55 -10.84
N LEU A 258 47.94 15.22 -11.24
CA LEU A 258 47.44 15.41 -12.59
C LEU A 258 47.10 16.88 -12.91
N GLU A 259 46.56 17.65 -11.96
CA GLU A 259 46.18 19.06 -12.21
C GLU A 259 47.39 19.99 -12.30
N GLN A 260 48.47 19.66 -11.58
CA GLN A 260 49.72 20.42 -11.62
C GLN A 260 50.48 20.26 -12.95
N GLU A 261 50.39 19.09 -13.59
CA GLU A 261 51.01 18.82 -14.90
C GLU A 261 50.25 19.53 -16.03
N GLU A 262 48.92 19.60 -15.94
CA GLU A 262 48.07 20.29 -16.93
C GLU A 262 48.30 21.82 -16.91
N ARG A 263 48.44 22.41 -15.72
CA ARG A 263 48.83 23.82 -15.58
C ARG A 263 50.21 24.13 -16.17
N ARG A 264 51.19 23.23 -15.98
CA ARG A 264 52.53 23.37 -16.59
C ARG A 264 52.51 23.29 -18.11
N GLN A 265 51.57 22.56 -18.71
CA GLN A 265 51.42 22.52 -20.17
C GLN A 265 50.77 23.79 -20.71
N LEU A 266 49.73 24.31 -20.05
CA LEU A 266 49.07 25.56 -20.44
C LEU A 266 49.99 26.77 -20.35
N GLU A 267 50.88 26.81 -19.35
CA GLU A 267 51.87 27.90 -19.23
C GLU A 267 52.91 27.87 -20.36
N LYS A 268 53.39 26.67 -20.75
CA LYS A 268 54.30 26.50 -21.89
C LYS A 268 53.65 26.90 -23.22
N GLU A 269 52.36 26.63 -23.42
CA GLU A 269 51.64 27.12 -24.61
C GLU A 269 51.50 28.65 -24.62
N ARG A 270 51.21 29.25 -23.46
CA ARG A 270 51.16 30.72 -23.32
C ARG A 270 52.48 31.39 -23.64
N GLU A 271 53.61 30.82 -23.24
CA GLU A 271 54.93 31.38 -23.58
C GLU A 271 55.29 31.21 -25.07
N ARG A 272 54.84 30.13 -25.72
CA ARG A 272 55.02 29.94 -27.17
C ARG A 272 54.25 30.98 -27.97
N HIS A 273 53.08 31.40 -27.51
CA HIS A 273 52.29 32.45 -28.17
C HIS A 273 52.82 33.87 -27.95
N LYS A 274 53.76 34.07 -27.01
CA LYS A 274 54.38 35.37 -26.75
C LYS A 274 55.69 35.60 -27.52
N ARG A 275 56.21 34.59 -28.23
CA ARG A 275 57.36 34.72 -29.15
C ARG A 275 56.88 34.81 -30.59
#